data_AF-A0A0R2LW88-F1
#
_entry.id   AF-A0A0R2LW88-F1
#
_cell.length_a   1.000
_cell.length_b   1.000
_cell.length_c   1.000
_cell.angle_alpha   90.00
_cell.angle_beta   90.00
_cell.angle_gamma   90.00
#
_symmetry.space_group_name_H-M   'P 1'
#
loop_
_entity.id
_entity.type
_entity.pdbx_description
1 polymer ?
#
loop_
_entity_poly.entity_id
_entity_poly.type
_entity_poly.pdbx_seq_one_letter_code
_entity_poly.pdbx_strand_id
1 'polypeptide(L)' 'MLVERLKELEVNGVILRRTFPDNSLIEYELTTKGAELKDVMTAIHAWSDKWSCPVEEDQ' A
#
# COMPACT_ATOMS: atom_id res chain seq x y z
N MET A 1 -11.41 1.68 -8.42
CA MET A 1 -11.82 2.54 -7.28
C MET A 1 -10.85 2.33 -6.12
N LEU A 2 -10.26 3.40 -5.57
CA LEU A 2 -9.34 3.29 -4.42
C LEU A 2 -10.03 2.74 -3.16
N VAL A 3 -11.25 3.19 -2.90
CA VAL A 3 -12.05 2.78 -1.72
C VAL A 3 -12.30 1.27 -1.69
N GLU A 4 -12.54 0.66 -2.84
CA GLU A 4 -12.77 -0.79 -2.96
C GLU A 4 -11.51 -1.59 -2.62
N ARG A 5 -10.33 -1.15 -3.10
CA ARG A 5 -9.05 -1.77 -2.77
C ARG A 5 -8.71 -1.65 -1.28
N LEU A 6 -8.99 -0.51 -0.66
CA LEU A 6 -8.80 -0.35 0.78
C LEU A 6 -9.71 -1.30 1.57
N LYS A 7 -10.98 -1.44 1.18
CA LYS A 7 -11.90 -2.41 1.81
C LYS A 7 -11.40 -3.85 1.68
N GLU A 8 -10.91 -4.25 0.51
CA GLU A 8 -10.33 -5.58 0.31
C GLU A 8 -9.12 -5.80 1.24
N LEU A 9 -8.22 -4.83 1.35
CA LEU A 9 -7.04 -4.92 2.22
C LEU A 9 -7.43 -4.95 3.70
N GLU A 10 -8.48 -4.22 4.09
CA GLU A 10 -9.04 -4.23 5.46
C GLU A 10 -9.61 -5.61 5.78
N VAL A 11 -10.44 -6.18 4.89
CA VAL A 11 -11.02 -7.52 5.04
C VAL A 11 -9.93 -8.60 5.13
N ASN A 12 -8.82 -8.43 4.41
CA ASN A 12 -7.68 -9.35 4.45
C ASN A 12 -6.74 -9.12 5.66
N GLY A 13 -7.05 -8.15 6.54
CA GLY A 13 -6.27 -7.82 7.73
C GLY A 13 -4.90 -7.24 7.42
N VAL A 14 -4.72 -6.65 6.24
CA VAL A 14 -3.47 -5.98 5.81
C VAL A 14 -3.45 -4.54 6.31
N ILE A 15 -4.60 -3.89 6.32
CA ILE A 15 -4.75 -2.52 6.84
C ILE A 15 -5.84 -2.48 7.92
N LEU A 16 -5.69 -1.54 8.86
CA LEU A 16 -6.67 -1.19 9.87
C LEU A 16 -7.29 0.17 9.51
N ARG A 17 -8.62 0.24 9.51
CA ARG A 17 -9.37 1.49 9.38
C ARG A 17 -9.67 2.07 10.75
N ARG A 18 -9.26 3.32 11.00
CA ARG A 18 -9.58 4.06 12.23
C ARG A 18 -10.51 5.25 11.93
N THR A 19 -11.46 5.47 12.82
CA THR A 19 -12.35 6.64 12.81
C THR A 19 -12.39 7.22 14.21
N PHE A 20 -12.48 8.55 14.31
CA PHE A 20 -12.47 9.24 15.59
C PHE A 20 -13.80 9.98 15.78
N PRO A 21 -14.39 9.98 17.00
CA PRO A 21 -15.64 10.68 17.26
C PRO A 21 -15.58 12.19 16.97
N ASP A 22 -14.41 12.80 17.22
CA ASP A 22 -14.21 14.25 17.15
C ASP A 22 -13.59 14.70 15.82
N ASN A 23 -13.40 13.79 14.85
CA ASN A 23 -12.76 14.09 13.57
C ASN A 23 -13.42 13.30 12.42
N SER A 24 -13.77 13.99 11.34
CA SER A 24 -14.35 13.38 10.13
C SER A 24 -13.35 12.64 9.25
N LEU A 25 -12.04 12.75 9.54
CA LEU A 25 -10.99 12.04 8.80
C LEU A 25 -10.97 10.55 9.14
N ILE A 26 -10.80 9.74 8.10
CA ILE A 26 -10.62 8.28 8.18
C ILE A 26 -9.14 7.99 7.98
N GLU A 27 -8.52 7.33 8.95
CA GLU A 27 -7.13 6.92 8.88
C GLU A 27 -7.02 5.44 8.52
N TYR A 28 -6.00 5.11 7.73
CA TYR A 28 -5.66 3.74 7.37
C TYR A 28 -4.21 3.49 7.76
N GLU A 29 -4.00 2.44 8.53
CA GLU A 29 -2.68 2.02 8.99
C GLU A 29 -2.38 0.59 8.58
N LEU A 30 -1.11 0.25 8.38
CA LEU A 30 -0.72 -1.14 8.18
C LEU A 30 -0.84 -1.90 9.51
N THR A 31 -1.37 -3.12 9.44
CA THR A 31 -1.25 -4.08 10.54
C THR A 31 0.17 -4.64 10.57
N THR A 32 0.52 -5.44 11.59
CA THR A 32 1.78 -6.20 11.60
C THR A 32 1.93 -7.04 10.32
N LYS A 33 0.87 -7.74 9.91
CA LYS A 33 0.81 -8.52 8.66
C LYS A 33 1.05 -7.65 7.43
N GLY A 34 0.47 -6.46 7.38
CA GLY A 34 0.68 -5.53 6.26
C GLY A 34 2.09 -4.93 6.23
N ALA A 35 2.68 -4.65 7.39
CA ALA A 35 4.04 -4.15 7.49
C ALA A 35 5.07 -5.18 7.00
N GLU A 36 4.85 -6.47 7.27
CA GLU A 36 5.71 -7.57 6.78
C GLU A 36 5.73 -7.69 5.25
N LEU A 37 4.70 -7.19 4.53
CA LEU A 37 4.71 -7.15 3.07
C LEU A 37 5.74 -6.18 2.49
N LYS A 38 6.30 -5.29 3.31
CA LYS A 38 7.32 -4.32 2.88
C LYS A 38 8.50 -4.98 2.17
N ASP A 39 8.96 -6.13 2.68
CA ASP A 39 10.11 -6.82 2.10
C ASP A 39 9.78 -7.42 0.73
N VAL A 40 8.57 -7.94 0.57
CA VAL A 40 8.05 -8.44 -0.71
C VAL A 40 7.95 -7.30 -1.72
N MET A 41 7.36 -6.16 -1.34
CA MET A 41 7.26 -4.98 -2.19
C MET A 41 8.65 -4.46 -2.58
N THR A 42 9.60 -4.48 -1.65
CA THR A 42 10.99 -4.08 -1.91
C THR A 42 11.66 -5.02 -2.93
N ALA A 43 11.47 -6.33 -2.80
CA ALA A 43 11.99 -7.30 -3.75
C ALA A 43 11.37 -7.14 -5.15
N ILE A 44 10.07 -6.86 -5.22
CA ILE A 44 9.37 -6.57 -6.48
C ILE A 44 9.93 -5.29 -7.12
N HIS A 45 10.13 -4.22 -6.35
CA HIS A 45 10.74 -2.99 -6.86
C HIS A 45 12.17 -3.24 -7.37
N ALA A 46 13.01 -3.92 -6.61
CA ALA A 46 14.38 -4.23 -7.04
C ALA A 46 14.42 -5.09 -8.32
N TRP A 47 13.49 -6.04 -8.46
CA TRP A 47 13.31 -6.77 -9.71
C TRP A 47 12.85 -5.83 -10.84
N SER A 48 11.88 -4.95 -10.57
CA SER A 48 11.41 -3.98 -11.56
C SER A 48 12.56 -3.09 -12.01
N ASP A 49 13.31 -2.48 -11.10
CA ASP A 49 14.43 -1.58 -11.43
C ASP A 49 15.50 -2.26 -12.30
N LYS A 50 15.68 -3.57 -12.14
CA LYS A 50 16.62 -4.36 -12.93
C LYS A 50 16.16 -4.56 -14.38
N TRP A 51 14.86 -4.61 -14.64
CA TRP A 51 14.28 -5.02 -15.93
C TRP A 51 13.41 -3.97 -16.60
N SER A 52 12.98 -2.96 -15.86
CA SER A 52 12.41 -1.74 -16.36
C SER A 52 13.52 -1.07 -17.17
N CYS A 53 13.40 -1.17 -18.50
CA CYS A 53 14.19 -0.34 -19.40
C CYS A 53 14.05 1.10 -18.89
N PRO A 54 15.14 1.87 -18.70
CA PRO A 54 14.99 3.28 -18.37
C PRO A 54 14.04 3.87 -19.40
N VAL A 55 12.89 4.34 -18.93
CA VAL A 55 12.06 5.22 -19.75
C VAL A 55 12.96 6.41 -19.98
N GLU A 56 13.35 6.67 -21.22
CA GLU A 56 13.96 7.95 -21.56
C GLU A 56 13.06 9.02 -20.96
N GLU A 57 13.60 9.80 -20.02
CA GLU A 57 12.95 11.03 -19.55
C GLU A 57 12.93 11.99 -20.75
N ASP A 58 11.91 11.85 -21.60
CA ASP A 58 11.52 12.91 -22.52
C ASP A 58 10.98 14.07 -21.67
N GLN A 59 11.85 15.09 -21.58
CA GLN A 59 11.70 16.46 -21.07
C GLN A 59 10.27 16.99 -20.84
#